data_AF-A0A4Q9VBV6-F1
#
_entry.id   AF-A0A4Q9VBV6-F1
#
_cell.length_a   1.000
_cell.length_b   1.000
_cell.length_c   1.000
_cell.angle_alpha   90.00
_cell.angle_beta   90.00
_cell.angle_gamma   90.00
#
_symmetry.space_group_name_H-M   'P 1'
#
loop_
_entity.id
_entity.type
_entity.pdbx_description
1 polymer ?
#
loop_
_entity_poly.entity_id
_entity_poly.type
_entity_poly.pdbx_seq_one_letter_code
_entity_poly.pdbx_strand_id
1 'polypeptide(L)'
;MNDHKLTQMLMQFRANSLFPELQSDNDKRMLRELQRYYLVRVNSKGDWVVTRKGEEALKIGVKKYIQAEKFEAELARSAPSLKKQKNILLGMIVILMSILIAIVLGSPEPILNGLVEMIAG
;
A
#
# COMPACT_ATOMS: atom_id res chain seq x y z
N MET A 1 -18.33 7.50 9.89
CA MET A 1 -17.84 6.49 10.84
C MET A 1 -16.93 7.18 11.87
N ASN A 2 -17.20 6.98 13.16
CA ASN A 2 -16.46 7.62 14.26
C ASN A 2 -15.17 6.81 14.56
N ASP A 3 -14.01 7.42 14.35
CA ASP A 3 -12.69 6.78 14.53
C ASP A 3 -12.43 6.33 15.97
N HIS A 4 -12.86 7.16 16.93
CA HIS A 4 -12.71 6.85 18.35
C HIS A 4 -13.47 5.57 18.73
N LYS A 5 -14.73 5.45 18.28
CA LYS A 5 -15.57 4.28 18.56
C LYS A 5 -15.06 3.01 17.87
N LEU A 6 -14.55 3.14 16.65
CA LEU A 6 -13.94 2.02 15.90
C LEU A 6 -12.67 1.51 16.59
N THR A 7 -11.84 2.44 17.07
CA THR A 7 -10.61 2.11 17.81
C THR A 7 -10.93 1.45 19.15
N GLN A 8 -11.92 1.97 19.89
CA GLN A 8 -12.39 1.35 21.13
C GLN A 8 -12.89 -0.08 20.92
N MET A 9 -13.67 -0.32 19.86
CA MET A 9 -14.15 -1.67 19.54
C MET A 9 -12.98 -2.63 19.25
N LEU A 10 -11.96 -2.19 18.50
CA LEU A 10 -10.78 -3.01 18.24
C LEU A 10 -9.95 -3.26 19.52
N MET A 11 -9.85 -2.27 20.41
CA MET A 11 -9.22 -2.43 21.72
C MET A 11 -9.99 -3.40 22.63
N GLN A 12 -11.32 -3.42 22.56
CA GLN A 12 -12.13 -4.39 23.31
C GLN A 12 -11.80 -5.82 22.88
N PHE A 13 -11.69 -6.09 21.58
CA PHE A 13 -11.25 -7.39 21.07
C PHE A 13 -9.81 -7.75 21.42
N ARG A 14 -8.94 -6.74 21.63
CA ARG A 14 -7.55 -6.96 22.07
C ARG A 14 -7.49 -7.34 23.54
N ALA A 15 -8.29 -6.67 24.38
CA ALA A 15 -8.32 -6.88 25.82
C ALA A 15 -9.12 -8.14 26.21
N ASN A 16 -10.22 -8.40 25.51
CA ASN A 16 -11.14 -9.49 25.78
C ASN A 16 -11.40 -10.28 24.50
N SER A 17 -11.31 -11.61 24.59
CA SER A 17 -11.68 -12.52 23.50
C SER A 17 -13.20 -12.65 23.28
N LEU A 18 -14.00 -11.95 24.10
CA LEU A 18 -15.45 -11.96 24.06
C LEU A 18 -15.99 -11.02 23.00
N PHE A 19 -17.13 -11.42 22.42
CA PHE A 19 -17.85 -10.61 21.46
C PHE A 19 -18.45 -9.37 22.14
N PRO A 20 -18.19 -8.14 21.64
CA PRO A 20 -18.74 -6.93 22.21
C PRO A 20 -20.25 -6.86 21.99
N GLU A 21 -20.97 -6.30 22.96
CA GLU A 21 -22.40 -6.08 22.84
C GLU A 21 -22.68 -5.01 21.76
N LEU A 22 -23.36 -5.40 20.68
CA LEU A 22 -23.67 -4.52 19.55
C LEU A 22 -25.01 -3.83 19.79
N GLN A 23 -24.99 -2.63 20.37
CA GLN A 23 -26.20 -1.90 20.75
C GLN A 23 -26.83 -1.11 19.59
N SER A 24 -26.13 -0.93 18.48
CA SER A 24 -26.64 -0.18 17.33
C SER A 24 -26.27 -0.80 15.97
N ASP A 25 -27.03 -0.46 14.94
CA ASP A 25 -26.68 -0.84 13.55
C ASP A 25 -25.34 -0.23 13.10
N ASN A 26 -24.95 0.90 13.70
CA ASN A 26 -23.62 1.46 13.48
C ASN A 26 -22.52 0.53 14.03
N ASP A 27 -22.74 -0.12 15.16
CA ASP A 27 -21.78 -1.08 15.75
C ASP A 27 -21.64 -2.33 14.88
N LYS A 28 -22.76 -2.84 14.36
CA LYS A 28 -22.75 -3.94 13.37
C LYS A 28 -22.01 -3.55 12.08
N ARG A 29 -22.09 -2.29 11.65
CA ARG A 29 -21.35 -1.79 10.47
C ARG A 29 -19.86 -1.69 10.77
N MET A 30 -19.49 -1.20 11.96
CA MET A 30 -18.09 -1.10 12.39
C MET A 30 -17.44 -2.48 12.50
N LEU A 31 -18.11 -3.46 13.13
CA LEU A 31 -17.62 -4.83 13.19
C LEU A 31 -17.38 -5.41 11.79
N ARG A 32 -18.33 -5.21 10.86
CA ARG A 32 -18.19 -5.66 9.46
C ARG A 32 -17.00 -5.02 8.76
N GLU A 33 -16.69 -3.75 9.03
CA GLU A 33 -15.47 -3.12 8.51
C GLU A 33 -14.21 -3.76 9.11
N LEU A 34 -14.15 -3.96 10.43
CA LEU A 34 -13.00 -4.61 11.08
C LEU A 34 -12.75 -6.01 10.51
N GLN A 35 -13.81 -6.77 10.24
CA GLN A 35 -13.72 -8.09 9.60
C GLN A 35 -13.29 -8.00 8.13
N ARG A 36 -13.86 -7.07 7.36
CA ARG A 36 -13.54 -6.88 5.94
C ARG A 36 -12.06 -6.58 5.71
N TYR A 37 -11.46 -5.76 6.57
CA TYR A 37 -10.04 -5.42 6.52
C TYR A 37 -9.16 -6.39 7.31
N TYR A 38 -9.72 -7.52 7.74
CA TYR A 38 -9.02 -8.58 8.46
C TYR A 38 -8.28 -8.07 9.71
N LEU A 39 -8.86 -7.11 10.42
CA LEU A 39 -8.32 -6.55 11.66
C LEU A 39 -8.69 -7.42 12.87
N VAL A 40 -9.81 -8.13 12.77
CA VAL A 40 -10.27 -9.13 13.74
C VAL A 40 -10.65 -10.42 13.02
N ARG A 41 -10.50 -11.56 13.70
CA ARG A 41 -10.95 -12.87 13.20
C ARG A 41 -11.42 -13.75 14.36
N VAL A 42 -12.16 -14.80 14.02
CA VAL A 42 -12.46 -15.89 14.96
C VAL A 42 -11.39 -16.97 14.79
N ASN A 43 -10.79 -17.43 15.89
CA ASN A 43 -9.81 -18.52 15.87
C ASN A 43 -10.51 -19.90 15.80
N SER A 44 -9.75 -20.99 15.75
CA SER A 44 -10.31 -22.35 15.71
C SER A 44 -11.05 -22.78 16.98
N LYS A 45 -10.87 -22.05 18.09
CA LYS A 45 -11.56 -22.26 19.37
C LYS A 45 -12.86 -21.47 19.49
N GLY A 46 -13.17 -20.62 18.51
CA GLY A 46 -14.34 -19.75 18.53
C GLY A 46 -14.11 -18.38 19.19
N ASP A 47 -12.88 -18.05 19.59
CA ASP A 47 -12.56 -16.77 20.22
C ASP A 47 -12.34 -15.67 19.19
N TRP A 48 -12.78 -14.46 19.50
CA TRP A 48 -12.43 -13.28 18.72
C TRP A 48 -11.02 -12.83 19.08
N VAL A 49 -10.17 -12.69 18.06
CA VAL A 49 -8.79 -12.25 18.23
C VAL A 49 -8.47 -11.12 17.27
N VAL A 50 -7.70 -10.16 17.76
CA VAL A 50 -7.09 -9.12 16.93
C VAL A 50 -5.98 -9.75 16.11
N THR A 51 -5.96 -9.45 14.81
CA THR A 51 -4.92 -9.95 13.91
C THR A 51 -3.67 -9.08 13.99
N ARG A 52 -2.59 -9.51 13.34
CA ARG A 52 -1.40 -8.65 13.15
C ARG A 52 -1.75 -7.31 12.49
N LYS A 53 -2.64 -7.32 11.48
CA LYS A 53 -3.12 -6.07 10.84
C LYS A 53 -3.89 -5.20 11.83
N GLY A 54 -4.69 -5.81 12.71
CA GLY A 54 -5.39 -5.09 13.78
C GLY A 54 -4.43 -4.44 14.78
N GLU A 55 -3.36 -5.12 15.18
CA GLU A 55 -2.32 -4.55 16.05
C GLU A 55 -1.58 -3.37 15.39
N GLU A 56 -1.31 -3.47 14.09
CA GLU A 56 -0.73 -2.36 13.31
C GLU A 56 -1.71 -1.18 13.19
N ALA A 57 -2.99 -1.46 12.94
CA ALA A 57 -4.04 -0.45 12.88
C ALA A 57 -4.19 0.31 14.20
N LEU A 58 -4.03 -0.35 15.36
CA LEU A 58 -4.04 0.31 16.67
C LEU A 58 -2.87 1.28 16.88
N LYS A 59 -1.71 1.05 16.24
CA LYS A 59 -0.54 1.94 16.36
C LYS A 59 -0.68 3.21 15.54
N ILE A 60 -1.25 3.10 14.33
CA ILE A 60 -1.32 4.23 13.38
C ILE A 60 -2.67 4.97 13.39
N GLY A 61 -3.70 4.33 13.96
CA GLY A 61 -5.09 4.77 13.94
C GLY A 61 -5.94 3.93 12.98
N VAL A 62 -7.02 3.33 13.51
CA VAL A 62 -7.78 2.29 12.80
C VAL A 62 -8.43 2.82 11.53
N LYS A 63 -9.05 4.02 11.58
CA LYS A 63 -9.64 4.63 10.38
C LYS A 63 -8.59 4.94 9.30
N LYS A 64 -7.41 5.43 9.71
CA LYS A 64 -6.31 5.73 8.78
C LYS A 64 -5.80 4.47 8.10
N TYR A 65 -5.61 3.39 8.86
CA TYR A 65 -5.23 2.08 8.32
C TYR A 65 -6.22 1.58 7.27
N ILE A 66 -7.52 1.62 7.59
CA ILE A 66 -8.57 1.20 6.65
C ILE A 66 -8.59 2.07 5.38
N GLN A 67 -8.37 3.37 5.51
CA GLN A 67 -8.29 4.27 4.36
C GLN A 67 -7.10 3.94 3.46
N ALA A 68 -5.94 3.63 4.04
CA ALA A 68 -4.77 3.20 3.29
C ALA A 68 -5.04 1.88 2.54
N GLU A 69 -5.61 0.88 3.19
CA GLU A 69 -5.98 -0.40 2.55
C GLU A 69 -7.03 -0.21 1.43
N LYS A 70 -7.99 0.71 1.60
CA LYS A 70 -8.95 1.08 0.54
C LYS A 70 -8.23 1.65 -0.67
N PHE A 71 -7.31 2.59 -0.44
CA PHE A 71 -6.53 3.21 -1.50
C PHE A 71 -5.65 2.19 -2.22
N GLU A 72 -4.97 1.31 -1.49
CA GLU A 72 -4.17 0.23 -2.09
C GLU A 72 -5.03 -0.74 -2.92
N ALA A 73 -6.21 -1.12 -2.42
CA ALA A 73 -7.14 -1.97 -3.17
C ALA A 73 -7.67 -1.27 -4.43
N GLU A 74 -7.94 0.03 -4.36
CA GLU A 74 -8.32 0.85 -5.52
C GLU A 74 -7.17 0.96 -6.53
N LEU A 75 -5.93 1.18 -6.10
CA LEU A 75 -4.76 1.16 -6.96
C LEU A 75 -4.58 -0.20 -7.65
N ALA A 76 -4.71 -1.30 -6.90
CA ALA A 76 -4.59 -2.65 -7.44
C ALA A 76 -5.68 -2.95 -8.50
N ARG A 77 -6.90 -2.44 -8.30
CA ARG A 77 -8.00 -2.58 -9.25
C ARG A 77 -7.87 -1.66 -10.46
N SER A 78 -7.37 -0.45 -10.26
CA SER A 78 -7.22 0.57 -11.30
C SER A 78 -6.00 0.30 -12.19
N ALA A 79 -5.06 -0.50 -11.71
CA ALA A 79 -3.83 -0.80 -12.43
C ALA A 79 -3.48 -2.30 -12.53
N PRO A 80 -4.33 -3.14 -13.16
CA PRO A 80 -3.86 -4.44 -13.68
C PRO A 80 -2.76 -4.26 -14.74
N SER A 81 -2.69 -3.08 -15.36
CA SER A 81 -1.73 -2.69 -16.39
C SER A 81 -0.37 -2.27 -15.84
N LEU A 82 -0.18 -2.05 -14.53
CA LEU A 82 1.12 -1.60 -13.97
C LEU A 82 2.22 -2.67 -14.11
N LYS A 83 1.90 -3.97 -14.10
CA LYS A 83 2.88 -5.01 -14.48
C LYS A 83 3.29 -4.89 -15.95
N LYS A 84 2.33 -4.63 -16.85
CA LYS A 84 2.58 -4.46 -18.28
C LYS A 84 3.35 -3.16 -18.55
N GLN A 85 2.98 -2.06 -17.89
CA GLN A 85 3.66 -0.76 -17.96
C GLN A 85 5.04 -0.79 -17.30
N LYS A 86 5.24 -1.50 -16.19
CA LYS A 86 6.57 -1.69 -15.58
C LYS A 86 7.49 -2.46 -16.51
N ASN A 87 7.01 -3.48 -17.21
CA ASN A 87 7.79 -4.21 -18.22
C ASN A 87 8.08 -3.36 -19.47
N ILE A 88 7.11 -2.54 -19.92
CA ILE A 88 7.32 -1.61 -21.04
C ILE A 88 8.32 -0.51 -20.66
N LEU A 89 8.21 0.04 -19.45
CA LEU A 89 9.14 1.06 -18.93
C LEU A 89 10.55 0.48 -18.77
N LEU A 90 10.68 -0.74 -18.23
CA LEU A 90 11.98 -1.44 -18.16
C LEU A 90 12.55 -1.66 -19.57
N GLY A 91 11.71 -2.08 -20.52
CA GLY A 91 12.11 -2.24 -21.93
C GLY A 91 12.60 -0.94 -22.56
N MET A 92 11.89 0.17 -22.34
CA MET A 92 12.31 1.50 -22.81
C MET A 92 13.63 1.96 -22.18
N ILE A 93 13.84 1.72 -20.89
CA ILE A 93 15.10 2.06 -20.20
C ILE A 93 16.26 1.26 -20.79
N VAL A 94 16.08 -0.04 -21.04
CA VAL A 94 17.10 -0.89 -21.66
C VAL A 94 17.45 -0.37 -23.06
N ILE A 95 16.44 -0.03 -23.88
CA ILE A 95 16.65 0.51 -25.23
C ILE A 95 17.42 1.83 -25.18
N LEU A 96 17.01 2.78 -24.32
CA LEU A 96 17.68 4.06 -24.15
C LEU A 96 19.14 3.89 -23.70
N MET A 97 19.40 2.98 -22.76
CA MET A 97 20.76 2.69 -22.29
C MET A 97 21.63 2.08 -23.40
N SER A 98 21.09 1.17 -24.21
CA SER A 98 21.82 0.62 -25.36
C SER A 98 22.13 1.66 -26.44
N ILE A 99 21.23 2.62 -26.68
CA ILE A 99 21.48 3.74 -27.59
C ILE A 99 22.56 4.65 -27.02
N LEU A 100 22.50 4.97 -25.72
CA LEU A 100 23.50 5.79 -25.05
C LEU A 100 24.90 5.16 -25.13
N ILE A 101 25.01 3.85 -24.88
CA ILE A 101 26.26 3.10 -24.99
C ILE A 101 26.78 3.09 -26.43
N ALA A 102 25.91 2.91 -27.42
CA ALA A 102 26.29 2.95 -28.83
C ALA A 102 26.79 4.34 -29.27
N ILE A 103 26.20 5.42 -28.73
CA ILE A 103 26.68 6.78 -28.97
C ILE A 103 28.06 6.97 -28.33
N VAL A 104 28.26 6.55 -27.08
CA VAL A 104 29.54 6.71 -26.37
C VAL A 104 30.67 5.89 -27.01
N LEU A 105 30.38 4.66 -27.45
CA LEU A 105 31.37 3.77 -28.08
C LEU A 105 31.58 4.09 -29.57
N GLY A 106 30.58 4.67 -30.24
CA GLY A 106 30.61 5.00 -31.66
C GLY A 106 30.99 6.45 -31.95
N SER A 107 31.05 7.33 -30.94
CA SER A 107 31.44 8.72 -31.12
C SER A 107 32.97 8.83 -31.25
N PRO A 108 33.50 9.29 -32.39
CA PRO A 108 34.89 9.70 -32.45
C PRO A 108 35.09 10.89 -31.49
N GLU A 109 36.27 10.95 -30.88
CA GLU A 109 36.72 11.90 -29.85
C GLU A 109 36.30 13.39 -29.99
N PRO A 110 36.09 14.00 -31.18
CA PRO A 110 35.71 15.42 -31.26
C PRO A 110 34.34 15.80 -30.65
N ILE A 111 33.39 14.89 -30.46
CA ILE A 111 32.04 15.24 -29.96
C ILE A 111 32.05 15.46 -28.43
N LEU A 112 32.89 14.73 -27.70
CA LEU A 112 33.00 14.85 -26.24
C LEU A 112 33.58 16.22 -25.84
N ASN A 113 34.60 16.69 -26.58
CA ASN A 113 35.25 17.97 -26.30
C ASN A 113 34.33 19.16 -26.56
N GLY A 114 33.49 19.10 -27.61
CA GLY A 114 32.51 20.15 -27.90
C GLY A 114 31.40 20.27 -26.84
N LEU A 115 31.00 19.16 -26.20
CA LEU A 115 30.01 19.18 -25.12
C LEU A 115 30.60 19.69 -23.79
N VAL A 116 31.88 19.39 -23.51
CA VAL A 116 32.56 19.88 -22.31
C VAL A 116 32.79 21.39 -22.39
N GLU A 117 33.17 21.93 -23.55
CA GLU A 117 33.32 23.37 -23.75
C GLU A 117 31.99 24.13 -23.61
N MET A 118 30.87 23.52 -24.01
CA MET A 118 29.54 24.15 -23.93
C MET A 118 28.94 24.15 -22.51
N ILE A 119 29.43 23.29 -21.60
CA ILE A 119 29.00 23.22 -20.19
C ILE A 119 29.93 24.06 -19.29
N ALA A 120 31.18 24.24 -19.69
CA ALA A 120 32.19 25.01 -18.96
C ALA A 120 32.26 26.50 -19.34
N GLY A 121 31.42 26.96 -20.28
CA GLY A 121 31.26 28.35 -20.70
C GLY A 121 30.02 29.01 -20.10
#